data_AF-A0A9D8BD92-F1
#
_entry.id   AF-A0A9D8BD92-F1
#
_cell.length_a   1.000
_cell.length_b   1.000
_cell.length_c   1.000
_cell.angle_alpha   90.00
_cell.angle_beta   90.00
_cell.angle_gamma   90.00
#
_symmetry.space_group_name_H-M   'P 1'
#
loop_
_entity.id
_entity.type
_entity.pdbx_description
1 polymer ?
#
loop_
_entity_poly.entity_id
_entity_poly.type
_entity_poly.pdbx_seq_one_letter_code
_entity_poly.pdbx_strand_id
1 'polypeptide(L)' 'KDLNINYMKIVHGGEEYEYHREIYPGDVLTGKTTVASIVEKQGKSGSMDIVTIETVYTDQKNQKVLTARTTIIERK' A
#
# COMPACT_ATOMS: atom_id res chain seq x y z
N LYS A 1 0.39 2.20 15.78
CA LYS A 1 -1.02 2.64 15.87
C LYS A 1 -1.82 1.72 14.98
N ASP A 2 -2.88 1.13 15.50
CA ASP A 2 -3.76 0.26 14.73
C ASP A 2 -4.59 1.10 13.75
N LEU A 3 -4.89 0.56 12.56
CA LEU A 3 -5.64 1.28 11.52
C LEU A 3 -7.15 1.31 11.81
N ASN A 4 -7.61 0.47 12.74
CA ASN A 4 -9.03 0.30 13.09
C ASN A 4 -9.94 0.02 11.87
N ILE A 5 -9.41 -0.68 10.88
CA ILE A 5 -10.11 -1.08 9.66
C ILE A 5 -10.82 -2.41 9.90
N ASN A 6 -12.08 -2.49 9.50
CA ASN A 6 -12.80 -3.75 9.43
C ASN A 6 -12.41 -4.54 8.17
N TYR A 7 -11.55 -5.53 8.34
CA TYR A 7 -11.05 -6.38 7.24
C TYR A 7 -12.14 -7.06 6.41
N MET A 8 -13.32 -7.34 6.98
CA MET A 8 -14.44 -7.96 6.25
C MET A 8 -15.13 -6.99 5.28
N LYS A 9 -14.86 -5.68 5.39
CA LYS A 9 -15.42 -4.62 4.54
C LYS A 9 -14.40 -3.98 3.60
N ILE A 10 -13.22 -4.59 3.46
CA ILE A 10 -12.17 -4.09 2.57
C ILE A 10 -12.45 -4.53 1.12
N VAL A 11 -12.26 -3.59 0.21
CA VAL A 11 -12.12 -3.83 -1.22
C VAL A 11 -10.70 -3.48 -1.64
N HIS A 12 -10.07 -4.34 -2.43
CA HIS A 12 -8.82 -4.00 -3.10
C HIS A 12 -9.12 -2.98 -4.22
N GLY A 13 -8.72 -1.74 -4.00
CA GLY A 13 -8.97 -0.62 -4.91
C GLY A 13 -7.98 -0.55 -6.07
N GLY A 14 -6.77 -1.07 -5.87
CA GLY A 14 -5.74 -1.15 -6.90
C GLY A 14 -4.36 -1.33 -6.31
N GLU A 15 -3.42 -1.61 -7.22
CA GLU A 15 -2.02 -1.85 -6.92
C GLU A 15 -1.16 -1.17 -7.99
N GLU A 16 -0.15 -0.43 -7.56
CA GLU A 16 0.80 0.24 -8.43
C GLU A 16 2.23 -0.15 -8.06
N TYR A 17 3.06 -0.38 -9.08
CA TYR A 17 4.46 -0.75 -8.91
C TYR A 17 5.35 0.16 -9.73
N GLU A 18 6.29 0.81 -9.06
CA GLU A 18 7.34 1.62 -9.66
C GLU A 18 8.69 0.97 -9.42
N TYR A 19 9.22 0.30 -10.46
CA TYR A 19 10.54 -0.33 -10.43
C TYR A 19 11.61 0.72 -10.72
N HIS A 20 12.51 0.90 -9.76
CA HIS A 20 13.65 1.79 -9.89
C HIS A 20 14.84 1.04 -10.51
N ARG A 21 14.87 -0.28 -10.35
CA ARG A 21 15.94 -1.20 -10.76
C ARG A 21 15.38 -2.60 -10.99
N GLU A 22 16.14 -3.41 -11.73
CA GLU A 22 15.88 -4.85 -11.85
C GLU A 22 16.11 -5.57 -10.51
N ILE A 23 15.33 -6.64 -10.29
CA ILE A 23 15.41 -7.52 -9.11
C ILE A 23 15.72 -8.91 -9.64
N TYR A 24 16.72 -9.58 -9.07
CA TYR A 24 17.17 -10.90 -9.51
C TYR A 24 16.91 -11.98 -8.44
N PRO A 25 16.81 -13.26 -8.84
CA PRO A 25 16.74 -14.36 -7.88
C PRO A 25 17.92 -14.33 -6.89
N GLY A 26 17.61 -14.41 -5.60
CA GLY A 26 18.60 -14.36 -4.52
C GLY A 26 18.78 -12.97 -3.89
N ASP A 27 18.22 -11.92 -4.48
CA ASP A 27 18.16 -10.61 -3.81
C ASP A 27 17.32 -10.68 -2.54
N VAL A 28 17.77 -9.98 -1.49
CA VAL A 28 17.05 -9.86 -0.23
C VAL A 28 16.49 -8.46 -0.14
N LEU A 29 15.17 -8.33 -0.25
CA LEU A 29 14.49 -7.05 -0.21
C LEU A 29 13.93 -6.75 1.18
N THR A 30 14.25 -5.57 1.69
CA THR A 30 13.67 -5.03 2.93
C THR A 30 12.61 -4.01 2.59
N GLY A 31 11.36 -4.28 2.96
CA GLY A 31 10.23 -3.37 2.76
C GLY A 31 9.99 -2.48 3.97
N LYS A 32 9.89 -1.17 3.75
CA LYS A 32 9.39 -0.21 4.75
C LYS A 32 8.02 0.30 4.31
N THR A 33 7.01 -0.06 5.08
CA THR A 33 5.61 0.31 4.82
C THR A 33 5.20 1.56 5.58
N THR A 34 4.48 2.45 4.92
CA THR A 34 3.90 3.67 5.48
C THR A 34 2.46 3.84 4.98
N VAL A 35 1.61 4.42 5.82
CA VAL A 35 0.31 4.93 5.35
C VAL A 35 0.59 6.23 4.63
N ALA A 36 0.47 6.23 3.31
CA ALA A 36 0.72 7.40 2.48
C ALA A 36 -0.45 8.39 2.54
N SER A 37 -1.68 7.88 2.61
CA SER A 37 -2.88 8.71 2.73
C SER A 37 -4.07 7.94 3.30
N ILE A 38 -5.00 8.69 3.91
CA ILE A 38 -6.35 8.24 4.28
C ILE A 38 -7.30 9.34 3.83
N VAL A 39 -8.29 8.99 3.01
CA VAL A 39 -9.30 9.93 2.49
C VAL A 39 -10.69 9.34 2.70
N GLU A 40 -11.50 10.01 3.51
CA GLU A 40 -12.91 9.69 3.65
C GLU A 40 -13.71 10.26 2.47
N LYS A 41 -14.60 9.47 1.89
CA LYS A 41 -15.52 9.88 0.82
C LYS A 41 -16.94 9.43 1.12
N GLN A 42 -17.91 10.30 0.81
CA GLN A 42 -19.32 9.95 0.84
C GLN A 42 -19.74 9.37 -0.52
N GLY A 43 -20.20 8.12 -0.53
CA GLY A 43 -20.79 7.46 -1.69
C GLY A 43 -22.32 7.40 -1.59
N LYS A 44 -22.96 6.93 -2.67
CA LYS A 44 -24.43 6.71 -2.69
C LYS A 44 -24.91 5.68 -1.67
N SER A 45 -24.04 4.74 -1.29
CA SER A 45 -24.37 3.61 -0.41
C SER A 45 -23.83 3.77 1.02
N GLY A 46 -23.23 4.91 1.36
CA GLY A 46 -22.57 5.14 2.66
C GLY A 46 -21.22 5.83 2.52
N SER A 47 -20.57 6.13 3.64
CA SER A 47 -19.20 6.64 3.66
C SER A 47 -18.20 5.50 3.45
N MET A 48 -17.02 5.83 2.95
CA MET A 48 -15.91 4.91 2.78
C MET A 48 -14.60 5.61 3.04
N ASP A 49 -13.63 4.87 3.57
CA ASP A 49 -12.26 5.33 3.72
C ASP A 49 -11.41 4.71 2.61
N ILE A 50 -10.75 5.56 1.83
CA ILE A 50 -9.76 5.16 0.83
C ILE A 50 -8.39 5.33 1.48
N VAL A 51 -7.66 4.24 1.67
CA VAL A 51 -6.35 4.22 2.28
C VAL A 51 -5.32 3.81 1.25
N THR A 52 -4.28 4.63 1.07
CA THR A 52 -3.11 4.28 0.26
C THR A 52 -1.97 3.90 1.18
N ILE A 53 -1.48 2.68 1.02
CA ILE A 53 -0.33 2.13 1.73
C ILE A 53 0.83 2.09 0.74
N GLU A 54 1.93 2.76 1.07
CA GLU A 54 3.15 2.73 0.29
C GLU A 54 4.18 1.83 0.97
N THR A 55 4.80 0.93 0.21
CA THR A 55 5.96 0.16 0.67
C THR A 55 7.14 0.46 -0.23
N VAL A 56 8.21 0.98 0.36
CA VAL A 56 9.50 1.17 -0.31
C VAL A 56 10.39 -0.01 0.00
N TYR A 57 10.85 -0.70 -1.04
CA TYR A 57 11.78 -1.81 -0.94
C TYR A 57 13.20 -1.37 -1.27
N THR A 58 14.14 -1.80 -0.44
CA THR A 58 15.59 -1.67 -0.68
C THR A 58 16.24 -3.05 -0.75
N ASP A 59 17.28 -3.19 -1.58
CA ASP A 59 18.10 -4.40 -1.65
C ASP A 59 19.05 -4.55 -0.45
N GLN A 60 19.83 -5.63 -0.44
CA GLN A 60 20.87 -5.94 0.55
C GLN A 60 21.99 -4.89 0.65
N LYS A 61 22.08 -3.96 -0.31
CA LYS A 61 23.01 -2.83 -0.31
C LYS A 61 22.32 -1.52 0.07
N ASN A 62 21.09 -1.59 0.59
CA ASN A 62 20.23 -0.46 0.93
C ASN A 62 19.87 0.44 -0.27
N GLN A 63 19.88 -0.10 -1.49
CA GLN A 63 19.53 0.64 -2.70
C GLN A 63 18.04 0.45 -2.99
N LYS A 64 17.33 1.55 -3.24
CA LYS A 64 15.89 1.51 -3.56
C LYS A 64 15.68 0.76 -4.87
N VAL A 65 14.79 -0.24 -4.87
CA VAL A 65 14.50 -1.08 -6.04
C VAL A 65 13.04 -1.01 -6.48
N LEU A 66 12.10 -0.90 -5.55
CA LEU A 66 10.66 -0.91 -5.84
C LEU A 66 9.93 0.03 -4.89
N THR A 67 8.99 0.80 -5.42
CA THR A 67 7.91 1.39 -4.63
C THR A 67 6.60 0.73 -5.03
N ALA A 68 5.95 0.08 -4.08
CA ALA A 68 4.61 -0.49 -4.25
C ALA A 68 3.60 0.42 -3.55
N ARG A 69 2.46 0.68 -4.19
CA ARG A 69 1.34 1.39 -3.57
C ARG A 69 0.09 0.52 -3.69
N THR A 70 -0.43 0.11 -2.54
CA THR A 70 -1.70 -0.60 -2.43
C THR A 70 -2.76 0.41 -2.04
N THR A 71 -3.85 0.48 -2.79
CA THR A 71 -5.05 1.21 -2.37
C THR A 71 -6.09 0.21 -1.87
N ILE A 72 -6.52 0.40 -0.62
CA ILE A 72 -7.64 -0.34 -0.03
C ILE A 72 -8.79 0.62 0.24
N ILE A 73 -10.02 0.12 0.10
CA ILE A 73 -11.23 0.89 0.37
C ILE A 73 -12.02 0.14 1.44
N GLU A 74 -12.20 0.76 2.61
CA GLU A 74 -13.10 0.27 3.64
C GLU A 74 -14.48 0.91 3.46
N ARG A 75 -15.51 0.09 3.28
CA ARG A 75 -16.91 0.56 3.28
C ARG A 75 -17.39 0.65 4.72
N LYS A 76 -17.98 1.79 5.13
CA LYS A 76 -18.59 1.91 6.46
C LYS A 76 -20.01 1.38 6.48
#